data_AF-A0A1F2RNR6-F1
#
_entry.id   AF-A0A1F2RNR6-F1
#
_cell.length_a   1.000
_cell.length_b   1.000
_cell.length_c   1.000
_cell.angle_alpha   90.00
_cell.angle_beta   90.00
_cell.angle_gamma   90.00
#
_symmetry.space_group_name_H-M   'P 1'
#
loop_
_entity.id
_entity.type
_entity.pdbx_description
1 polymer ?
#
loop_
_entity_poly.entity_id
_entity_poly.type
_entity_poly.pdbx_seq_one_letter_code
_entity_poly.pdbx_strand_id
1 'polypeptide(L)'
;MPARLTPKQVAFDAAVKARRNFDYRGIADLAELRERDPARGPQLDQLSQLRDSFNAALAVEGQNIVGDAPHAPFYLDYLDSDTCNAWAFRDDLHSFIGVTLPLVIEISSITQRVVDSDAVVSLMGMPLTVDRDTLKGVLFSMLLGFVASHEYAHHTHGHLVHPKDSRPIVGRLWLQAREADADGWAAYLVLNLWGLADARPVLLKLLSLENAPPSAQDAVAFACFVVAHAAFVLRHPEPIDKNKVYWETHPPQPVRLQLMSRFVVKFMNEFRPSVRETLTQPWYQSLMNTLTRLIWTSDNDAAIWHEQAHCLRAPDGAAYVEALIAELDVFRAVLRQWEAEARAALTRDP
;
A
#
# COMPACT_ATOMS: atom_id res chain seq x y z
N MET A 1 -21.40 -15.32 -23.52
CA MET A 1 -20.96 -14.17 -24.35
C MET A 1 -20.14 -13.28 -23.45
N PRO A 2 -18.94 -12.83 -23.85
CA PRO A 2 -18.13 -11.95 -22.98
C PRO A 2 -18.95 -10.70 -22.64
N ALA A 3 -18.93 -10.30 -21.36
CA ALA A 3 -19.63 -9.11 -20.92
C ALA A 3 -19.14 -7.89 -21.70
N ARG A 4 -20.08 -7.06 -22.17
CA ARG A 4 -19.72 -5.85 -22.91
C ARG A 4 -19.07 -4.85 -21.95
N LEU A 5 -17.82 -4.47 -22.21
CA LEU A 5 -17.10 -3.48 -21.41
C LEU A 5 -17.87 -2.15 -21.34
N THR A 6 -17.86 -1.52 -20.17
CA THR A 6 -18.38 -0.17 -19.98
C THR A 6 -17.46 0.87 -20.66
N PRO A 7 -17.91 2.11 -20.91
CA PRO A 7 -17.06 3.16 -21.48
C PRO A 7 -15.75 3.40 -20.70
N LYS A 8 -15.81 3.39 -19.36
CA LYS A 8 -14.62 3.51 -18.50
C LYS A 8 -13.65 2.34 -18.68
N GLN A 9 -14.18 1.10 -18.76
CA GLN A 9 -13.37 -0.08 -19.02
C GLN A 9 -12.71 -0.05 -20.41
N VAL A 10 -13.40 0.46 -21.43
CA VAL A 10 -12.82 0.62 -22.77
C VAL A 10 -11.67 1.63 -22.74
N ALA A 11 -11.84 2.77 -22.07
CA ALA A 11 -10.77 3.76 -21.93
C ALA A 11 -9.58 3.20 -21.13
N PHE A 12 -9.85 2.50 -20.04
CA PHE A 12 -8.84 1.83 -19.23
C PHE A 12 -8.05 0.78 -20.02
N ASP A 13 -8.73 -0.14 -20.71
CA ASP A 13 -8.11 -1.18 -21.55
C ASP A 13 -7.24 -0.56 -22.66
N ALA A 14 -7.72 0.51 -23.32
CA ALA A 14 -6.94 1.24 -24.31
C ALA A 14 -5.69 1.90 -23.72
N ALA A 15 -5.82 2.54 -22.55
CA ALA A 15 -4.72 3.19 -21.85
C ALA A 15 -3.66 2.17 -21.38
N VAL A 16 -4.08 1.00 -20.92
CA VAL A 16 -3.16 -0.10 -20.56
C VAL A 16 -2.44 -0.64 -21.80
N LYS A 17 -3.14 -0.90 -22.91
CA LYS A 17 -2.55 -1.38 -24.17
C LYS A 17 -1.51 -0.44 -24.76
N ALA A 18 -1.61 0.86 -24.48
CA ALA A 18 -0.61 1.84 -24.90
C ALA A 18 0.74 1.65 -24.17
N ARG A 19 0.76 0.95 -23.02
CA ARG A 19 1.97 0.61 -22.27
C ARG A 19 2.63 -0.61 -22.93
N ARG A 20 3.90 -0.49 -23.34
CA ARG A 20 4.60 -1.51 -24.16
C ARG A 20 5.54 -2.43 -23.38
N ASN A 21 5.44 -2.48 -22.07
CA ASN A 21 6.49 -3.05 -21.20
C ASN A 21 6.08 -4.31 -20.42
N PHE A 22 4.95 -4.95 -20.75
CA PHE A 22 4.53 -6.22 -20.13
C PHE A 22 3.52 -6.97 -21.01
N ASP A 23 3.31 -8.26 -20.75
CA ASP A 23 2.29 -9.07 -21.45
C ASP A 23 0.92 -8.79 -20.84
N TYR A 24 0.14 -7.94 -21.51
CA TYR A 24 -1.22 -7.61 -21.12
C TYR A 24 -2.23 -8.42 -21.93
N ARG A 25 -3.03 -9.23 -21.24
CA ARG A 25 -4.05 -10.11 -21.84
C ARG A 25 -5.46 -9.53 -21.80
N GLY A 26 -5.66 -8.41 -21.11
CA GLY A 26 -6.95 -7.73 -20.98
C GLY A 26 -7.33 -7.46 -19.52
N ILE A 27 -8.45 -6.77 -19.33
CA ILE A 27 -9.09 -6.65 -18.02
C ILE A 27 -9.50 -8.05 -17.55
N ALA A 28 -9.23 -8.38 -16.30
CA ALA A 28 -9.59 -9.69 -15.74
C ALA A 28 -11.12 -9.85 -15.63
N ASP A 29 -11.67 -10.85 -16.32
CA ASP A 29 -13.07 -11.25 -16.15
C ASP A 29 -13.21 -12.14 -14.90
N LEU A 30 -13.52 -11.51 -13.76
CA LEU A 30 -13.68 -12.22 -12.48
C LEU A 30 -14.84 -13.23 -12.51
N ALA A 31 -15.87 -13.00 -13.32
CA ALA A 31 -17.00 -13.92 -13.43
C ALA A 31 -16.60 -15.18 -14.21
N GLU A 32 -15.91 -15.01 -15.33
CA GLU A 32 -15.36 -16.14 -16.09
C GLU A 32 -14.33 -16.91 -15.25
N LEU A 33 -13.46 -16.23 -14.50
CA LEU A 33 -12.51 -16.88 -13.59
C LEU A 33 -13.22 -17.71 -12.51
N ARG A 34 -14.36 -17.22 -12.00
CA ARG A 34 -15.18 -17.94 -11.02
C ARG A 34 -15.81 -19.19 -11.63
N GLU A 35 -16.29 -19.12 -12.86
CA GLU A 35 -16.84 -20.27 -13.58
C GLU A 35 -15.76 -21.33 -13.84
N ARG A 36 -14.54 -20.91 -14.17
CA ARG A 36 -13.39 -21.80 -14.44
C ARG A 36 -12.82 -22.43 -13.17
N ASP A 37 -12.78 -21.70 -12.07
CA ASP A 37 -12.28 -22.18 -10.78
C ASP A 37 -13.23 -21.80 -9.62
N PRO A 38 -14.31 -22.58 -9.41
CA PRO A 38 -15.29 -22.31 -8.36
C PRO A 38 -14.69 -22.30 -6.95
N ALA A 39 -13.57 -22.98 -6.72
CA ALA A 39 -12.89 -23.00 -5.42
C ALA A 39 -12.32 -21.63 -5.05
N ARG A 40 -12.01 -20.78 -6.04
CA ARG A 40 -11.60 -19.38 -5.82
C ARG A 40 -12.79 -18.42 -5.67
N GLY A 41 -14.02 -18.91 -5.74
CA GLY A 41 -15.23 -18.11 -5.69
C GLY A 41 -15.24 -17.04 -4.59
N PRO A 42 -15.01 -17.39 -3.30
CA PRO A 42 -14.99 -16.40 -2.22
C PRO A 42 -13.95 -15.30 -2.41
N GLN A 43 -12.75 -15.64 -2.90
CA GLN A 43 -11.70 -14.65 -3.18
C GLN A 43 -12.10 -13.72 -4.34
N LEU A 44 -12.68 -14.27 -5.41
CA LEU A 44 -13.14 -13.48 -6.56
C LEU A 44 -14.33 -12.58 -6.21
N ASP A 45 -15.21 -13.02 -5.32
CA ASP A 45 -16.29 -12.19 -4.76
C ASP A 45 -15.72 -11.04 -3.93
N GLN A 46 -14.72 -11.32 -3.09
CA GLN A 46 -14.03 -10.31 -2.32
C GLN A 46 -13.33 -9.27 -3.22
N LEU A 47 -12.67 -9.72 -4.29
CA LEU A 47 -12.08 -8.82 -5.30
C LEU A 47 -13.12 -7.93 -5.96
N SER A 48 -14.25 -8.52 -6.36
CA SER A 48 -15.35 -7.75 -6.98
C SER A 48 -15.87 -6.68 -6.01
N GLN A 49 -16.10 -7.05 -4.74
CA GLN A 49 -16.53 -6.12 -3.70
C GLN A 49 -15.51 -5.01 -3.44
N LEU A 50 -14.21 -5.34 -3.41
CA LEU A 50 -13.15 -4.36 -3.21
C LEU A 50 -13.06 -3.39 -4.40
N ARG A 51 -13.08 -3.88 -5.64
CA ARG A 51 -13.13 -3.04 -6.84
C ARG A 51 -14.32 -2.09 -6.80
N ASP A 52 -15.51 -2.60 -6.49
CA ASP A 52 -16.73 -1.80 -6.50
C ASP A 52 -16.72 -0.77 -5.35
N SER A 53 -16.22 -1.14 -4.17
CA SER A 53 -16.07 -0.24 -3.03
C SER A 53 -15.06 0.88 -3.30
N PHE A 54 -13.90 0.55 -3.88
CA PHE A 54 -12.91 1.55 -4.28
C PHE A 54 -13.48 2.50 -5.33
N ASN A 55 -14.08 1.99 -6.40
CA ASN A 55 -14.67 2.83 -7.43
C ASN A 55 -15.82 3.70 -6.90
N ALA A 56 -16.60 3.22 -5.93
CA ALA A 56 -17.64 4.01 -5.27
C ALA A 56 -17.03 5.15 -4.44
N ALA A 57 -16.01 4.85 -3.61
CA ALA A 57 -15.31 5.86 -2.81
C ALA A 57 -14.65 6.93 -3.70
N LEU A 58 -13.95 6.50 -4.74
CA LEU A 58 -13.28 7.36 -5.71
C LEU A 58 -14.26 8.18 -6.57
N ALA A 59 -15.51 7.72 -6.74
CA ALA A 59 -16.55 8.48 -7.42
C ALA A 59 -17.13 9.60 -6.54
N VAL A 60 -17.25 9.37 -5.23
CA VAL A 60 -17.68 10.39 -4.24
C VAL A 60 -16.64 11.51 -4.16
N GLU A 61 -15.37 11.17 -4.31
CA GLU A 61 -14.25 12.11 -4.36
C GLU A 61 -14.29 13.08 -5.54
N GLY A 62 -15.20 12.89 -6.51
CA GLY A 62 -15.25 13.55 -7.82
C GLY A 62 -15.33 15.08 -7.88
N GLN A 63 -14.96 15.80 -6.81
CA GLN A 63 -14.86 17.25 -6.71
C GLN A 63 -13.66 17.63 -5.81
N ASN A 64 -12.51 17.93 -6.41
CA ASN A 64 -11.37 18.67 -5.83
C ASN A 64 -11.27 18.63 -4.30
N ILE A 65 -10.75 17.52 -3.73
CA ILE A 65 -10.34 17.53 -2.33
C ILE A 65 -9.30 18.62 -2.16
N VAL A 66 -9.50 19.46 -1.15
CA VAL A 66 -8.63 20.61 -0.88
C VAL A 66 -7.22 20.13 -0.59
N GLY A 67 -6.28 20.48 -1.47
CA GLY A 67 -4.86 20.10 -1.35
C GLY A 67 -4.42 18.99 -2.30
N ASP A 68 -5.34 18.34 -3.00
CA ASP A 68 -4.99 17.35 -4.01
C ASP A 68 -4.54 18.03 -5.31
N ALA A 69 -3.58 17.39 -5.97
CA ALA A 69 -3.17 17.73 -7.32
C ALA A 69 -4.35 17.53 -8.29
N PRO A 70 -4.50 18.36 -9.33
CA PRO A 70 -5.55 18.18 -10.31
C PRO A 70 -5.50 16.79 -10.95
N HIS A 71 -6.59 16.04 -10.82
CA HIS A 71 -6.74 14.72 -11.39
C HIS A 71 -8.12 14.59 -12.06
N ALA A 72 -8.20 13.69 -13.05
CA ALA A 72 -9.45 13.36 -13.69
C ALA A 72 -10.23 12.33 -12.82
N PRO A 73 -11.50 12.04 -13.13
CA PRO A 73 -12.26 11.01 -12.44
C PRO A 73 -11.54 9.66 -12.45
N PHE A 74 -11.59 8.98 -11.31
CA PHE A 74 -10.87 7.74 -11.12
C PHE A 74 -11.61 6.51 -11.66
N TYR A 75 -10.82 5.48 -12.00
CA TYR A 75 -11.30 4.12 -12.24
C TYR A 75 -10.22 3.09 -11.87
N LEU A 76 -10.63 2.06 -11.12
CA LEU A 76 -9.78 0.94 -10.70
C LEU A 76 -10.29 -0.38 -11.28
N ASP A 77 -9.38 -1.21 -11.80
CA ASP A 77 -9.71 -2.58 -12.21
C ASP A 77 -8.51 -3.55 -12.11
N TYR A 78 -8.80 -4.84 -12.25
CA TYR A 78 -7.79 -5.89 -12.24
C TYR A 78 -7.31 -6.26 -13.65
N LEU A 79 -6.01 -6.50 -13.78
CA LEU A 79 -5.34 -6.77 -15.05
C LEU A 79 -4.91 -8.22 -15.15
N ASP A 80 -5.25 -8.88 -16.25
CA ASP A 80 -4.62 -10.15 -16.60
C ASP A 80 -3.27 -9.88 -17.28
N SER A 81 -2.19 -10.28 -16.61
CA SER A 81 -0.81 -10.08 -17.07
C SER A 81 0.17 -11.12 -16.55
N ASP A 82 1.40 -11.10 -17.06
CA ASP A 82 2.53 -11.90 -16.56
C ASP A 82 3.30 -11.20 -15.41
N THR A 83 3.18 -9.88 -15.29
CA THR A 83 3.88 -9.12 -14.25
C THR A 83 3.13 -9.09 -12.93
N CYS A 84 3.87 -9.15 -11.82
CA CYS A 84 3.39 -8.85 -10.48
C CYS A 84 3.59 -7.36 -10.17
N ASN A 85 2.59 -6.54 -10.43
CA ASN A 85 2.66 -5.08 -10.22
C ASN A 85 1.30 -4.40 -10.02
N ALA A 86 1.34 -3.13 -9.62
CA ALA A 86 0.24 -2.18 -9.72
C ALA A 86 0.72 -0.90 -10.43
N TRP A 87 -0.20 -0.14 -11.02
CA TRP A 87 0.14 1.10 -11.71
C TRP A 87 -0.90 2.19 -11.56
N ALA A 88 -0.42 3.39 -11.28
CA ALA A 88 -1.06 4.66 -11.55
C ALA A 88 -0.75 5.12 -12.98
N PHE A 89 -1.79 5.44 -13.75
CA PHE A 89 -1.67 6.00 -15.10
C PHE A 89 -2.91 6.77 -15.48
N ARG A 90 -2.85 7.61 -16.51
CA ARG A 90 -3.98 8.48 -16.88
C ARG A 90 -4.08 8.69 -18.38
N ASP A 91 -5.27 9.04 -18.83
CA ASP A 91 -5.48 9.73 -20.10
C ASP A 91 -5.97 11.16 -19.82
N ASP A 92 -6.46 11.87 -20.84
CA ASP A 92 -6.94 13.25 -20.70
C ASP A 92 -8.27 13.34 -19.91
N LEU A 93 -8.99 12.24 -19.75
CA LEU A 93 -10.35 12.18 -19.22
C LEU A 93 -10.47 11.36 -17.92
N HIS A 94 -9.46 10.57 -17.57
CA HIS A 94 -9.52 9.64 -16.46
C HIS A 94 -8.16 9.43 -15.78
N SER A 95 -8.23 9.19 -14.47
CA SER A 95 -7.12 8.66 -13.66
C SER A 95 -7.37 7.19 -13.38
N PHE A 96 -6.37 6.34 -13.66
CA PHE A 96 -6.51 4.89 -13.60
C PHE A 96 -5.58 4.26 -12.56
N ILE A 97 -6.11 3.22 -11.91
CA ILE A 97 -5.36 2.33 -11.02
C ILE A 97 -5.54 0.90 -11.55
N GLY A 98 -4.46 0.28 -12.00
CA GLY A 98 -4.47 -1.09 -12.48
C GLY A 98 -3.72 -2.00 -11.52
N VAL A 99 -4.37 -3.06 -11.03
CA VAL A 99 -3.73 -4.06 -10.17
C VAL A 99 -3.68 -5.40 -10.89
N THR A 100 -2.50 -5.96 -11.05
CA THR A 100 -2.34 -7.22 -11.79
C THR A 100 -2.79 -8.45 -10.99
N LEU A 101 -3.35 -9.46 -11.67
CA LEU A 101 -3.74 -10.72 -11.02
C LEU A 101 -2.56 -11.45 -10.34
N PRO A 102 -1.33 -11.49 -10.91
CA PRO A 102 -0.18 -12.02 -10.20
C PRO A 102 0.08 -11.33 -8.86
N LEU A 103 -0.07 -10.00 -8.76
CA LEU A 103 0.06 -9.28 -7.48
C LEU A 103 -1.04 -9.64 -6.50
N VAL A 104 -2.28 -9.77 -6.98
CA VAL A 104 -3.41 -10.25 -6.15
C VAL A 104 -3.14 -11.65 -5.59
N ILE A 105 -2.62 -12.56 -6.41
CA ILE A 105 -2.26 -13.93 -6.01
C ILE A 105 -1.12 -13.89 -4.98
N GLU A 106 -0.12 -13.06 -5.19
CA GLU A 106 1.00 -12.89 -4.26
C GLU A 106 0.53 -12.37 -2.89
N ILE A 107 -0.31 -11.34 -2.86
CA ILE A 107 -0.93 -10.81 -1.62
C ILE A 107 -1.72 -11.90 -0.90
N SER A 108 -2.50 -12.71 -1.62
CA SER A 108 -3.27 -13.82 -1.04
C SER A 108 -2.37 -14.91 -0.44
N SER A 109 -1.27 -15.24 -1.13
CA SER A 109 -0.28 -16.20 -0.64
C SER A 109 0.41 -15.72 0.63
N ILE A 110 0.84 -14.45 0.66
CA ILE A 110 1.50 -13.85 1.82
C ILE A 110 0.57 -13.80 3.02
N THR A 111 -0.67 -13.36 2.82
CA THR A 111 -1.67 -13.29 3.90
C THR A 111 -2.07 -14.68 4.41
N GLN A 112 -2.12 -15.69 3.55
CA GLN A 112 -2.28 -17.09 3.98
C GLN A 112 -1.14 -17.52 4.90
N ARG A 113 0.12 -17.34 4.48
CA ARG A 113 1.30 -17.72 5.30
C ARG A 113 1.28 -17.06 6.66
N VAL A 114 0.89 -15.78 6.71
CA VAL A 114 0.76 -15.03 7.97
C VAL A 114 -0.27 -15.65 8.89
N VAL A 115 -1.48 -15.95 8.41
CA VAL A 115 -2.53 -16.50 9.28
C VAL A 115 -2.29 -17.94 9.68
N ASP A 116 -1.52 -18.70 8.91
CA ASP A 116 -1.14 -20.07 9.26
C ASP A 116 -0.11 -20.13 10.41
N SER A 117 0.52 -18.99 10.74
CA SER A 117 1.52 -18.91 11.80
C SER A 117 0.91 -18.51 13.15
N ASP A 118 0.80 -19.45 14.06
CA ASP A 118 0.35 -19.20 15.45
C ASP A 118 1.19 -18.16 16.17
N ALA A 119 2.50 -18.11 15.88
CA ALA A 119 3.39 -17.12 16.47
C ALA A 119 3.02 -15.70 16.00
N VAL A 120 2.73 -15.52 14.71
CA VAL A 120 2.32 -14.21 14.18
C VAL A 120 0.93 -13.84 14.67
N VAL A 121 -0.03 -14.77 14.64
CA VAL A 121 -1.40 -14.51 15.15
C VAL A 121 -1.40 -14.15 16.63
N SER A 122 -0.58 -14.81 17.44
CA SER A 122 -0.39 -14.44 18.86
C SER A 122 0.21 -13.05 19.01
N LEU A 123 1.22 -12.70 18.20
CA LEU A 123 1.83 -11.37 18.22
C LEU A 123 0.87 -10.26 17.79
N MET A 124 -0.14 -10.58 16.97
CA MET A 124 -1.21 -9.65 16.62
C MET A 124 -2.21 -9.42 17.76
N GLY A 125 -2.10 -10.15 18.88
CA GLY A 125 -3.04 -10.08 20.00
C GLY A 125 -4.33 -10.85 19.77
N MET A 126 -4.35 -11.77 18.79
CA MET A 126 -5.52 -12.59 18.48
C MET A 126 -5.45 -13.96 19.16
N PRO A 127 -6.58 -14.52 19.60
CA PRO A 127 -6.62 -15.89 20.11
C PRO A 127 -6.33 -16.89 19.00
N LEU A 128 -5.67 -18.01 19.31
CA LEU A 128 -5.38 -19.04 18.30
C LEU A 128 -6.64 -19.70 17.71
N THR A 129 -7.77 -19.59 18.42
CA THR A 129 -9.10 -20.02 17.97
C THR A 129 -9.79 -19.04 17.03
N VAL A 130 -9.13 -17.92 16.65
CA VAL A 130 -9.65 -16.99 15.65
C VAL A 130 -9.94 -17.74 14.36
N ASP A 131 -11.03 -17.36 13.69
CA ASP A 131 -11.30 -17.78 12.32
C ASP A 131 -10.19 -17.26 11.39
N ARG A 132 -9.33 -18.18 10.93
CA ARG A 132 -8.15 -17.87 10.10
C ARG A 132 -8.54 -17.41 8.70
N ASP A 133 -9.66 -17.88 8.16
CA ASP A 133 -10.14 -17.47 6.84
C ASP A 133 -10.66 -16.03 6.91
N THR A 134 -11.41 -15.69 7.96
CA THR A 134 -11.84 -14.31 8.21
C THR A 134 -10.64 -13.39 8.45
N LEU A 135 -9.67 -13.80 9.28
CA LEU A 135 -8.45 -13.02 9.51
C LEU A 135 -7.67 -12.81 8.21
N LYS A 136 -7.54 -13.83 7.36
CA LYS A 136 -6.89 -13.71 6.05
C LYS A 136 -7.62 -12.70 5.18
N GLY A 137 -8.96 -12.76 5.14
CA GLY A 137 -9.78 -11.81 4.40
C GLY A 137 -9.54 -10.36 4.85
N VAL A 138 -9.39 -10.12 6.15
CA VAL A 138 -9.04 -8.80 6.71
C VAL A 138 -7.64 -8.36 6.25
N LEU A 139 -6.62 -9.20 6.45
CA LEU A 139 -5.24 -8.87 6.05
C LEU A 139 -5.12 -8.63 4.55
N PHE A 140 -5.82 -9.44 3.75
CA PHE A 140 -5.89 -9.32 2.30
C PHE A 140 -6.51 -7.97 1.90
N SER A 141 -7.65 -7.61 2.51
CA SER A 141 -8.33 -6.34 2.20
C SER A 141 -7.49 -5.13 2.58
N MET A 142 -6.83 -5.17 3.74
CA MET A 142 -5.92 -4.09 4.17
C MET A 142 -4.74 -3.93 3.22
N LEU A 143 -4.11 -5.04 2.82
CA LEU A 143 -2.93 -5.00 1.96
C LEU A 143 -3.26 -4.62 0.51
N LEU A 144 -4.36 -5.15 -0.05
CA LEU A 144 -4.82 -4.74 -1.37
C LEU A 144 -5.27 -3.28 -1.34
N GLY A 145 -5.91 -2.85 -0.26
CA GLY A 145 -6.29 -1.46 -0.08
C GLY A 145 -5.09 -0.53 0.06
N PHE A 146 -4.00 -0.98 0.68
CA PHE A 146 -2.73 -0.26 0.71
C PHE A 146 -2.16 -0.08 -0.71
N VAL A 147 -2.11 -1.16 -1.51
CA VAL A 147 -1.64 -1.09 -2.91
C VAL A 147 -2.49 -0.13 -3.74
N ALA A 148 -3.81 -0.22 -3.66
CA ALA A 148 -4.70 0.70 -4.39
C ALA A 148 -4.51 2.16 -3.94
N SER A 149 -4.38 2.38 -2.62
CA SER A 149 -4.16 3.70 -2.04
C SER A 149 -2.78 4.29 -2.38
N HIS A 150 -1.77 3.44 -2.58
CA HIS A 150 -0.44 3.84 -3.04
C HIS A 150 -0.49 4.42 -4.46
N GLU A 151 -1.15 3.70 -5.37
CA GLU A 151 -1.34 4.18 -6.74
C GLU A 151 -2.25 5.42 -6.80
N TYR A 152 -3.26 5.48 -5.94
CA TYR A 152 -4.07 6.68 -5.75
C TYR A 152 -3.23 7.89 -5.33
N ALA A 153 -2.31 7.72 -4.37
CA ALA A 153 -1.41 8.79 -3.93
C ALA A 153 -0.57 9.34 -5.09
N HIS A 154 -0.15 8.50 -6.03
CA HIS A 154 0.59 8.97 -7.21
C HIS A 154 -0.19 9.98 -8.06
N HIS A 155 -1.52 9.85 -8.10
CA HIS A 155 -2.40 10.81 -8.76
C HIS A 155 -2.59 12.07 -7.93
N THR A 156 -3.04 11.92 -6.68
CA THR A 156 -3.46 13.06 -5.84
C THR A 156 -2.31 13.86 -5.27
N HIS A 157 -1.13 13.28 -5.13
CA HIS A 157 0.07 14.02 -4.74
C HIS A 157 0.88 14.48 -5.97
N GLY A 158 0.38 14.25 -7.19
CA GLY A 158 1.00 14.76 -8.42
C GLY A 158 2.31 14.07 -8.78
N HIS A 159 2.55 12.84 -8.33
CA HIS A 159 3.77 12.07 -8.66
C HIS A 159 3.87 11.72 -10.14
N LEU A 160 2.73 11.69 -10.85
CA LEU A 160 2.69 11.48 -12.30
C LEU A 160 3.13 12.71 -13.11
N VAL A 161 3.29 13.87 -12.46
CA VAL A 161 3.79 15.09 -13.09
C VAL A 161 5.27 15.22 -12.76
N HIS A 162 6.12 15.29 -13.78
CA HIS A 162 7.53 15.62 -13.55
C HIS A 162 7.64 17.04 -12.99
N PRO A 163 8.38 17.27 -11.90
CA PRO A 163 8.70 18.63 -11.50
C PRO A 163 9.54 19.26 -12.61
N LYS A 164 9.17 20.47 -13.04
CA LYS A 164 10.00 21.29 -13.95
C LYS A 164 11.18 21.94 -13.20
N ASP A 165 11.76 21.26 -12.22
CA ASP A 165 12.76 21.87 -11.33
C ASP A 165 14.16 21.83 -11.92
N SER A 166 14.80 23.00 -11.93
CA SER A 166 16.18 23.27 -12.33
C SER A 166 17.23 22.83 -11.30
N ARG A 167 16.88 21.94 -10.38
CA ARG A 167 17.79 21.47 -9.34
C ARG A 167 18.73 20.38 -9.89
N PRO A 168 19.98 20.30 -9.39
CA PRO A 168 20.83 19.16 -9.71
C PRO A 168 20.18 17.90 -9.14
N ILE A 169 19.64 17.08 -10.04
CA ILE A 169 19.03 15.80 -9.71
C ILE A 169 20.17 14.81 -9.39
N VAL A 170 20.27 14.39 -8.13
CA VAL A 170 21.17 13.28 -7.73
C VAL A 170 20.43 11.97 -8.00
N GLY A 171 20.78 11.29 -9.09
CA GLY A 171 20.18 10.01 -9.45
C GLY A 171 18.67 10.08 -9.68
N ARG A 172 17.93 9.19 -9.01
CA ARG A 172 16.46 9.10 -8.98
C ARG A 172 15.91 9.20 -7.55
N LEU A 173 16.62 9.88 -6.63
CA LEU A 173 16.16 10.07 -5.25
C LEU A 173 14.76 10.69 -5.15
N TRP A 174 14.45 11.65 -6.00
CA TRP A 174 13.12 12.27 -6.06
C TRP A 174 12.01 11.26 -6.40
N LEU A 175 12.32 10.23 -7.22
CA LEU A 175 11.36 9.17 -7.54
C LEU A 175 11.14 8.28 -6.30
N GLN A 176 12.23 7.90 -5.63
CA GLN A 176 12.15 7.12 -4.39
C GLN A 176 11.44 7.87 -3.26
N ALA A 177 11.60 9.19 -3.17
CA ALA A 177 10.89 10.05 -2.23
C ALA A 177 9.38 10.06 -2.50
N ARG A 178 8.97 10.08 -3.78
CA ARG A 178 7.56 9.95 -4.17
C ARG A 178 6.98 8.58 -3.81
N GLU A 179 7.72 7.50 -4.05
CA GLU A 179 7.29 6.17 -3.62
C GLU A 179 7.18 6.07 -2.08
N ALA A 180 8.12 6.66 -1.35
CA ALA A 180 8.06 6.73 0.11
C ALA A 180 6.90 7.60 0.63
N ASP A 181 6.55 8.65 -0.10
CA ASP A 181 5.39 9.48 0.22
C ASP A 181 4.07 8.73 -0.05
N ALA A 182 3.97 8.04 -1.19
CA ALA A 182 2.85 7.19 -1.54
C ALA A 182 2.65 6.06 -0.53
N ASP A 183 3.73 5.40 -0.08
CA ASP A 183 3.69 4.41 1.02
C ASP A 183 3.06 5.05 2.28
N GLY A 184 3.49 6.26 2.64
CA GLY A 184 3.00 6.97 3.83
C GLY A 184 1.55 7.39 3.75
N TRP A 185 1.10 7.87 2.58
CA TRP A 185 -0.29 8.25 2.36
C TRP A 185 -1.21 7.03 2.33
N ALA A 186 -0.79 5.96 1.66
CA ALA A 186 -1.51 4.70 1.63
C ALA A 186 -1.71 4.13 3.05
N ALA A 187 -0.66 4.17 3.88
CA ALA A 187 -0.76 3.78 5.28
C ALA A 187 -1.75 4.65 6.06
N TYR A 188 -1.72 5.97 5.87
CA TYR A 188 -2.69 6.88 6.49
C TYR A 188 -4.13 6.51 6.10
N LEU A 189 -4.41 6.33 4.80
CA LEU A 189 -5.75 6.03 4.30
C LEU A 189 -6.28 4.69 4.83
N VAL A 190 -5.47 3.63 4.81
CA VAL A 190 -5.86 2.33 5.33
C VAL A 190 -6.10 2.38 6.84
N LEU A 191 -5.18 3.00 7.60
CA LEU A 191 -5.35 3.13 9.05
C LEU A 191 -6.55 4.03 9.43
N ASN A 192 -6.84 5.06 8.64
CA ASN A 192 -8.01 5.89 8.82
C ASN A 192 -9.30 5.09 8.56
N LEU A 193 -9.38 4.42 7.41
CA LEU A 193 -10.55 3.63 7.01
C LEU A 193 -10.90 2.57 8.06
N TRP A 194 -9.91 1.77 8.45
CA TRP A 194 -10.10 0.61 9.31
C TRP A 194 -10.04 0.94 10.81
N GLY A 195 -9.32 2.01 11.18
CA GLY A 195 -9.11 2.40 12.56
C GLY A 195 -10.03 3.51 13.07
N LEU A 196 -10.51 4.40 12.20
CA LEU A 196 -11.24 5.62 12.60
C LEU A 196 -12.63 5.75 11.96
N ALA A 197 -12.76 5.32 10.71
CA ALA A 197 -13.92 5.60 9.87
C ALA A 197 -14.92 4.42 9.81
N ASP A 198 -15.78 4.46 8.79
CA ASP A 198 -16.96 3.62 8.67
C ASP A 198 -16.67 2.11 8.53
N ALA A 199 -15.45 1.72 8.15
CA ALA A 199 -15.08 0.31 8.09
C ALA A 199 -14.71 -0.28 9.47
N ARG A 200 -14.48 0.56 10.50
CA ARG A 200 -14.11 0.09 11.83
C ARG A 200 -15.14 -0.85 12.45
N PRO A 201 -16.45 -0.56 12.51
CA PRO A 201 -17.43 -1.49 13.09
C PRO A 201 -17.43 -2.85 12.38
N VAL A 202 -17.26 -2.85 11.05
CA VAL A 202 -17.16 -4.10 10.26
C VAL A 202 -15.92 -4.89 10.66
N LEU A 203 -14.76 -4.24 10.79
CA LEU A 203 -13.53 -4.87 11.26
C LEU A 203 -13.70 -5.53 12.63
N LEU A 204 -14.25 -4.79 13.59
CA LEU A 204 -14.40 -5.28 14.96
C LEU A 204 -15.33 -6.48 15.00
N LYS A 205 -16.40 -6.46 14.20
CA LYS A 205 -17.30 -7.61 14.07
C LYS A 205 -16.60 -8.83 13.46
N LEU A 206 -15.88 -8.65 12.34
CA LEU A 206 -15.15 -9.73 11.68
C LEU A 206 -14.11 -10.37 12.62
N LEU A 207 -13.42 -9.55 13.41
CA LEU A 207 -12.41 -10.03 14.36
C LEU A 207 -12.99 -10.43 15.72
N SER A 208 -14.31 -10.36 15.93
CA SER A 208 -14.97 -10.63 17.22
C SER A 208 -14.46 -9.76 18.38
N LEU A 209 -14.14 -8.50 18.10
CA LEU A 209 -13.58 -7.52 19.04
C LEU A 209 -14.59 -6.46 19.51
N GLU A 210 -15.87 -6.56 19.13
CA GLU A 210 -16.91 -5.55 19.44
C GLU A 210 -16.99 -5.22 20.94
N ASN A 211 -16.77 -6.23 21.79
CA ASN A 211 -16.82 -6.09 23.25
C ASN A 211 -15.45 -5.92 23.92
N ALA A 212 -14.36 -5.89 23.15
CA ALA A 212 -13.02 -5.69 23.69
C ALA A 212 -12.81 -4.22 24.09
N PRO A 213 -11.91 -3.93 25.06
CA PRO A 213 -11.54 -2.55 25.38
C PRO A 213 -11.03 -1.79 24.14
N PRO A 214 -11.32 -0.49 23.98
CA PRO A 214 -10.91 0.29 22.81
C PRO A 214 -9.40 0.20 22.51
N SER A 215 -8.55 0.21 23.54
CA SER A 215 -7.11 0.05 23.39
C SER A 215 -6.71 -1.29 22.78
N ALA A 216 -7.40 -2.38 23.13
CA ALA A 216 -7.16 -3.70 22.55
C ALA A 216 -7.66 -3.77 21.10
N GLN A 217 -8.84 -3.20 20.82
CA GLN A 217 -9.37 -3.09 19.46
C GLN A 217 -8.38 -2.35 18.54
N ASP A 218 -7.89 -1.20 19.00
CA ASP A 218 -6.92 -0.41 18.25
C ASP A 218 -5.63 -1.20 18.04
N ALA A 219 -5.04 -1.74 19.10
CA ALA A 219 -3.79 -2.52 19.01
C ALA A 219 -3.87 -3.65 17.99
N VAL A 220 -4.97 -4.42 17.96
CA VAL A 220 -5.17 -5.48 16.98
C VAL A 220 -5.32 -4.92 15.56
N ALA A 221 -6.10 -3.86 15.36
CA ALA A 221 -6.28 -3.25 14.04
C ALA A 221 -4.95 -2.73 13.46
N PHE A 222 -4.14 -2.05 14.29
CA PHE A 222 -2.81 -1.61 13.91
C PHE A 222 -1.87 -2.80 13.65
N ALA A 223 -1.90 -3.83 14.49
CA ALA A 223 -1.10 -5.02 14.27
C ALA A 223 -1.46 -5.70 12.95
N CYS A 224 -2.73 -5.83 12.59
CA CYS A 224 -3.16 -6.37 11.30
C CYS A 224 -2.51 -5.64 10.13
N PHE A 225 -2.57 -4.30 10.12
CA PHE A 225 -1.95 -3.50 9.06
C PHE A 225 -0.43 -3.68 9.03
N VAL A 226 0.25 -3.54 10.18
CA VAL A 226 1.72 -3.63 10.26
C VAL A 226 2.21 -5.01 9.84
N VAL A 227 1.54 -6.08 10.27
CA VAL A 227 1.87 -7.45 9.90
C VAL A 227 1.71 -7.66 8.39
N ALA A 228 0.56 -7.29 7.83
CA ALA A 228 0.29 -7.48 6.41
C ALA A 228 1.29 -6.70 5.53
N HIS A 229 1.52 -5.43 5.83
CA HIS A 229 2.47 -4.60 5.11
C HIS A 229 3.91 -5.10 5.27
N ALA A 230 4.33 -5.44 6.49
CA ALA A 230 5.71 -5.92 6.72
C ALA A 230 5.97 -7.25 6.01
N ALA A 231 5.04 -8.19 6.08
CA ALA A 231 5.13 -9.45 5.36
C ALA A 231 5.23 -9.23 3.84
N PHE A 232 4.48 -8.26 3.31
CA PHE A 232 4.57 -7.86 1.91
C PHE A 232 5.95 -7.30 1.57
N VAL A 233 6.46 -6.30 2.28
CA VAL A 233 7.76 -5.69 1.95
C VAL A 233 8.93 -6.67 2.12
N LEU A 234 8.83 -7.63 3.05
CA LEU A 234 9.84 -8.67 3.27
C LEU A 234 9.89 -9.73 2.16
N ARG A 235 8.88 -9.80 1.29
CA ARG A 235 8.86 -10.75 0.17
C ARG A 235 10.01 -10.45 -0.79
N HIS A 236 10.65 -11.49 -1.31
CA HIS A 236 11.68 -11.42 -2.35
C HIS A 236 12.72 -10.31 -2.08
N PRO A 237 13.60 -10.46 -1.07
CA PRO A 237 14.63 -9.46 -0.83
C PRO A 237 15.57 -9.34 -2.05
N GLU A 238 15.79 -8.12 -2.51
CA GLU A 238 16.60 -7.84 -3.70
C GLU A 238 18.04 -7.42 -3.32
N PRO A 239 19.09 -7.88 -4.01
CA PRO A 239 20.45 -7.43 -3.73
C PRO A 239 20.59 -5.90 -3.84
N ILE A 240 21.30 -5.28 -2.89
CA ILE A 240 21.61 -3.85 -2.97
C ILE A 240 22.91 -3.63 -3.75
N ASP A 241 22.88 -2.74 -4.74
CA ASP A 241 24.08 -2.22 -5.36
C ASP A 241 24.33 -0.80 -4.83
N LYS A 242 25.35 -0.65 -3.99
CA LYS A 242 25.73 0.64 -3.37
C LYS A 242 25.98 1.75 -4.41
N ASN A 243 26.35 1.40 -5.64
CA ASN A 243 26.61 2.37 -6.71
C ASN A 243 25.31 2.76 -7.45
N LYS A 244 24.24 1.97 -7.29
CA LYS A 244 22.94 2.18 -7.95
C LYS A 244 21.82 2.53 -7.00
N VAL A 245 22.03 2.49 -5.68
CA VAL A 245 20.99 2.77 -4.67
C VAL A 245 20.29 4.12 -4.90
N TYR A 246 21.02 5.14 -5.38
CA TYR A 246 20.46 6.44 -5.74
C TYR A 246 19.62 6.42 -7.03
N TRP A 247 19.76 5.41 -7.88
CA TRP A 247 19.16 5.27 -9.22
C TRP A 247 17.99 4.28 -9.27
N GLU A 248 17.73 3.57 -8.18
CA GLU A 248 16.58 2.69 -8.07
C GLU A 248 15.25 3.47 -8.15
N THR A 249 14.18 2.76 -8.49
CA THR A 249 12.84 3.35 -8.56
C THR A 249 12.19 3.47 -7.18
N HIS A 250 12.52 2.55 -6.27
CA HIS A 250 11.99 2.50 -4.91
C HIS A 250 13.14 2.54 -3.89
N PRO A 251 12.89 3.03 -2.66
CA PRO A 251 13.84 2.85 -1.58
C PRO A 251 14.05 1.35 -1.29
N PRO A 252 15.25 0.93 -0.83
CA PRO A 252 15.49 -0.43 -0.36
C PRO A 252 14.50 -0.86 0.73
N GLN A 253 14.19 -2.15 0.81
CA GLN A 253 13.14 -2.69 1.69
C GLN A 253 13.33 -2.32 3.18
N PRO A 254 14.56 -2.37 3.78
CA PRO A 254 14.77 -1.91 5.15
C PRO A 254 14.43 -0.43 5.35
N VAL A 255 14.70 0.42 4.35
CA VAL A 255 14.37 1.85 4.40
C VAL A 255 12.86 2.04 4.33
N ARG A 256 12.17 1.32 3.43
CA ARG A 256 10.70 1.35 3.36
C ARG A 256 10.05 0.95 4.68
N LEU A 257 10.52 -0.14 5.31
CA LEU A 257 10.04 -0.57 6.62
C LEU A 257 10.34 0.44 7.74
N GLN A 258 11.52 1.05 7.71
CA GLN A 258 11.87 2.12 8.65
C GLN A 258 10.93 3.32 8.49
N LEU A 259 10.71 3.81 7.27
CA LEU A 259 9.82 4.93 7.00
C LEU A 259 8.36 4.60 7.36
N MET A 260 7.90 3.39 7.02
CA MET A 260 6.57 2.92 7.40
C MET A 260 6.35 2.96 8.91
N SER A 261 7.31 2.45 9.69
CA SER A 261 7.22 2.51 11.16
C SER A 261 7.08 3.95 11.68
N ARG A 262 7.74 4.92 11.05
CA ARG A 262 7.62 6.34 11.41
C ARG A 262 6.23 6.88 11.08
N PHE A 263 5.66 6.51 9.93
CA PHE A 263 4.31 6.94 9.53
C PHE A 263 3.24 6.35 10.45
N VAL A 264 3.32 5.06 10.76
CA VAL A 264 2.41 4.39 11.69
C VAL A 264 2.52 5.02 13.09
N VAL A 265 3.74 5.26 13.59
CA VAL A 265 3.94 5.95 14.88
C VAL A 265 3.34 7.35 14.84
N LYS A 266 3.57 8.14 13.79
CA LYS A 266 2.96 9.48 13.67
C LYS A 266 1.44 9.39 13.75
N PHE A 267 0.82 8.50 12.99
CA PHE A 267 -0.63 8.28 13.01
C PHE A 267 -1.13 7.91 14.41
N MET A 268 -0.48 6.96 15.08
CA MET A 268 -0.85 6.57 16.44
C MET A 268 -0.77 7.75 17.42
N ASN A 269 0.24 8.60 17.31
CA ASN A 269 0.40 9.76 18.19
C ASN A 269 -0.73 10.77 18.05
N GLU A 270 -1.20 10.94 16.82
CA GLU A 270 -2.21 11.93 16.47
C GLU A 270 -3.63 11.44 16.80
N PHE A 271 -3.94 10.17 16.49
CA PHE A 271 -5.31 9.67 16.54
C PHE A 271 -5.57 8.61 17.61
N ARG A 272 -4.55 7.87 18.06
CA ARG A 272 -4.69 6.68 18.93
C ARG A 272 -3.51 6.52 19.91
N PRO A 273 -3.24 7.51 20.77
CA PRO A 273 -2.04 7.50 21.63
C PRO A 273 -2.01 6.34 22.63
N SER A 274 -3.18 5.80 23.00
CA SER A 274 -3.35 4.64 23.88
C SER A 274 -2.66 3.36 23.38
N VAL A 275 -2.44 3.22 22.07
CA VAL A 275 -1.84 2.02 21.46
C VAL A 275 -0.33 1.93 21.71
N ARG A 276 0.33 3.05 22.04
CA ARG A 276 1.78 3.11 22.26
C ARG A 276 2.27 2.19 23.37
N GLU A 277 1.44 1.95 24.37
CA GLU A 277 1.77 1.08 25.49
C GLU A 277 1.77 -0.40 25.08
N THR A 278 1.05 -0.75 24.00
CA THR A 278 0.92 -2.11 23.50
C THR A 278 1.90 -2.41 22.36
N LEU A 279 2.00 -1.52 21.35
CA LEU A 279 2.85 -1.72 20.18
C LEU A 279 4.24 -1.11 20.39
N THR A 280 5.00 -1.74 21.28
CA THR A 280 6.33 -1.28 21.71
C THR A 280 7.44 -1.68 20.74
N GLN A 281 8.64 -1.10 20.90
CA GLN A 281 9.82 -1.51 20.12
C GLN A 281 10.18 -3.01 20.29
N PRO A 282 10.15 -3.60 21.51
CA PRO A 282 10.31 -5.04 21.67
C PRO A 282 9.27 -5.88 20.92
N TRP A 283 8.01 -5.44 20.90
CA TRP A 283 6.97 -6.09 20.10
C TRP A 283 7.32 -6.05 18.61
N TYR A 284 7.69 -4.87 18.08
CA TYR A 284 8.06 -4.72 16.68
C TYR A 284 9.27 -5.59 16.29
N GLN A 285 10.30 -5.65 17.15
CA GLN A 285 11.46 -6.51 16.91
C GLN A 285 11.08 -8.00 16.89
N SER A 286 10.21 -8.42 17.81
CA SER A 286 9.72 -9.80 17.89
C SER A 286 8.88 -10.16 16.67
N LEU A 287 8.06 -9.22 16.20
CA LEU A 287 7.30 -9.36 14.97
C LEU A 287 8.21 -9.50 13.76
N MET A 288 9.15 -8.57 13.56
CA MET A 288 10.06 -8.62 12.41
C MET A 288 10.87 -9.93 12.40
N ASN A 289 11.41 -10.37 13.53
CA ASN A 289 12.13 -11.65 13.63
C ASN A 289 11.24 -12.87 13.32
N THR A 290 9.95 -12.79 13.62
CA THR A 290 9.01 -13.88 13.35
C THR A 290 8.60 -13.89 11.88
N LEU A 291 8.32 -12.71 11.31
CA LEU A 291 7.96 -12.56 9.90
C LEU A 291 9.11 -12.93 8.97
N THR A 292 10.34 -12.56 9.28
CA THR A 292 11.49 -12.92 8.43
C THR A 292 11.66 -14.43 8.34
N ARG A 293 11.57 -15.15 9.46
CA ARG A 293 11.60 -16.63 9.47
C ARG A 293 10.43 -17.29 8.76
N LEU A 294 9.29 -16.60 8.69
CA LEU A 294 8.09 -17.10 8.04
C LEU A 294 8.10 -16.86 6.52
N ILE A 295 8.55 -15.69 6.09
CA ILE A 295 8.48 -15.22 4.71
C ILE A 295 9.68 -15.71 3.90
N TRP A 296 10.88 -15.69 4.49
CA TRP A 296 12.09 -16.15 3.82
C TRP A 296 12.15 -17.67 3.84
N THR A 297 12.14 -18.23 2.64
CA THR A 297 12.15 -19.69 2.44
C THR A 297 13.55 -20.22 2.12
N SER A 298 14.56 -19.34 2.02
CA SER A 298 15.93 -19.71 1.71
C SER A 298 16.96 -18.94 2.53
N ASP A 299 18.14 -19.54 2.75
CA ASP A 299 19.28 -18.86 3.40
C ASP A 299 19.77 -17.65 2.57
N ASN A 300 19.55 -17.68 1.26
CA ASN A 300 19.90 -16.60 0.36
C ASN A 300 19.08 -15.33 0.65
N ASP A 301 17.79 -15.46 0.97
CA ASP A 301 16.93 -14.32 1.31
C ASP A 301 17.44 -13.59 2.56
N ALA A 302 17.81 -14.36 3.60
CA ALA A 302 18.38 -13.81 4.83
C ALA A 302 19.73 -13.14 4.59
N ALA A 303 20.60 -13.75 3.76
CA ALA A 303 21.89 -13.18 3.40
C ALA A 303 21.74 -11.83 2.68
N ILE A 304 20.84 -11.75 1.68
CA ILE A 304 20.54 -10.51 0.95
C ILE A 304 20.05 -9.43 1.91
N TRP A 305 19.10 -9.75 2.78
CA TRP A 305 18.60 -8.78 3.76
C TRP A 305 19.71 -8.25 4.68
N HIS A 306 20.57 -9.14 5.18
CA HIS A 306 21.69 -8.76 6.03
C HIS A 306 22.69 -7.85 5.30
N GLU A 307 22.94 -8.11 4.02
CA GLU A 307 23.76 -7.26 3.16
C GLU A 307 23.13 -5.87 2.97
N GLN A 308 21.83 -5.80 2.67
CA GLN A 308 21.10 -4.53 2.59
C GLN A 308 21.25 -3.73 3.89
N ALA A 309 20.95 -4.36 5.03
CA ALA A 309 21.02 -3.72 6.33
C ALA A 309 22.45 -3.29 6.71
N HIS A 310 23.47 -4.05 6.32
CA HIS A 310 24.87 -3.68 6.52
C HIS A 310 25.26 -2.48 5.63
N CYS A 311 24.91 -2.50 4.35
CA CYS A 311 25.17 -1.42 3.41
C CYS A 311 24.53 -0.10 3.89
N LEU A 312 23.27 -0.14 4.31
CA LEU A 312 22.52 1.03 4.77
C LEU A 312 23.00 1.59 6.12
N ARG A 313 23.72 0.80 6.93
CA ARG A 313 24.35 1.27 8.18
C ARG A 313 25.76 1.83 7.98
N ALA A 314 26.40 1.57 6.85
CA ALA A 314 27.68 2.16 6.52
C ALA A 314 27.51 3.68 6.26
N PRO A 315 28.58 4.50 6.38
CA PRO A 315 28.49 5.95 6.20
C PRO A 315 27.80 6.40 4.91
N ASP A 316 28.12 5.78 3.77
CA ASP A 316 27.51 6.11 2.47
C ASP A 316 26.02 5.75 2.41
N GLY A 317 25.63 4.63 3.04
CA GLY A 317 24.24 4.19 3.15
C GLY A 317 23.43 5.10 4.08
N ALA A 318 24.01 5.52 5.20
CA ALA A 318 23.40 6.49 6.11
C ALA A 318 23.20 7.84 5.42
N ALA A 319 24.20 8.33 4.67
CA ALA A 319 24.09 9.55 3.87
C ALA A 319 23.00 9.45 2.81
N TYR A 320 22.84 8.29 2.16
CA TYR A 320 21.72 8.03 1.25
C TYR A 320 20.37 8.13 1.96
N VAL A 321 20.21 7.51 3.13
CA VAL A 321 18.95 7.56 3.89
C VAL A 321 18.62 8.98 4.33
N GLU A 322 19.61 9.75 4.79
CA GLU A 322 19.44 11.16 5.15
C GLU A 322 19.02 12.00 3.92
N ALA A 323 19.66 11.79 2.78
CA ALA A 323 19.32 12.49 1.54
C ALA A 323 17.89 12.16 1.06
N LEU A 324 17.47 10.90 1.15
CA LEU A 324 16.11 10.48 0.82
C LEU A 324 15.07 11.15 1.75
N ILE A 325 15.34 11.20 3.07
CA ILE A 325 14.45 11.86 4.03
C ILE A 325 14.34 13.35 3.74
N ALA A 326 15.47 14.01 3.46
CA ALA A 326 15.48 15.42 3.10
C ALA A 326 14.66 15.70 1.83
N GLU A 327 14.80 14.85 0.80
CA GLU A 327 14.03 14.97 -0.44
C GLU A 327 12.53 14.74 -0.21
N LEU A 328 12.17 13.77 0.64
CA LEU A 328 10.77 13.54 1.06
C LEU A 328 10.19 14.77 1.79
N ASP A 329 10.96 15.40 2.68
CA ASP A 329 10.51 16.58 3.41
C ASP A 329 10.30 17.80 2.50
N VAL A 330 11.18 17.97 1.51
CA VAL A 330 11.02 18.97 0.44
C VAL A 330 9.73 18.72 -0.33
N PHE A 331 9.50 17.48 -0.76
CA PHE A 331 8.31 17.12 -1.52
C PHE A 331 7.02 17.39 -0.72
N ARG A 332 6.98 16.98 0.54
CA ARG A 332 5.83 17.24 1.43
C ARG A 332 5.64 18.72 1.75
N ALA A 333 6.68 19.53 1.72
CA ALA A 333 6.54 20.98 1.87
C ALA A 333 5.78 21.61 0.70
N VAL A 334 6.02 21.12 -0.53
CA VAL A 334 5.28 21.55 -1.72
C VAL A 334 3.80 21.16 -1.60
N LEU A 335 3.49 19.94 -1.18
CA LEU A 335 2.10 19.51 -0.97
C LEU A 335 1.37 20.39 0.05
N ARG A 336 2.01 20.68 1.19
CA ARG A 336 1.44 21.59 2.21
C ARG A 336 1.20 23.00 1.67
N GLN A 337 2.07 23.48 0.78
CA GLN A 337 1.87 24.76 0.13
C GLN A 337 0.66 24.74 -0.81
N TRP A 338 0.50 23.69 -1.63
CA TRP A 338 -0.67 23.53 -2.49
C TRP A 338 -1.97 23.48 -1.67
N GLU A 339 -1.97 22.75 -0.56
CA GLU A 339 -3.10 22.70 0.37
C GLU A 339 -3.42 24.08 0.95
N ALA A 340 -2.41 24.84 1.40
CA ALA A 340 -2.61 26.17 1.94
C ALA A 340 -3.16 27.15 0.88
N GLU A 341 -2.66 27.08 -0.35
CA GLU A 341 -3.14 27.89 -1.48
C GLU A 341 -4.59 27.55 -1.85
N ALA A 342 -4.93 26.27 -1.92
CA ALA A 342 -6.30 25.80 -2.18
C ALA A 342 -7.28 26.25 -1.08
N ARG A 343 -6.90 26.12 0.20
CA ARG A 343 -7.69 26.62 1.34
C ARG A 343 -7.87 28.15 1.29
N ALA A 344 -6.83 28.88 0.90
CA ALA A 344 -6.91 30.34 0.77
C ALA A 344 -7.80 30.78 -0.40
N ALA A 345 -7.85 30.03 -1.50
CA ALA A 345 -8.75 30.32 -2.62
C ALA A 345 -10.23 30.15 -2.22
N LEU A 346 -10.56 29.10 -1.46
CA LEU A 346 -11.92 28.85 -0.98
C LEU A 346 -12.45 29.88 0.02
N THR A 347 -11.57 30.58 0.73
CA THR A 347 -11.95 31.63 1.69
C THR A 347 -12.08 33.02 1.06
N ARG A 348 -11.71 33.17 -0.22
CA ARG A 348 -11.72 34.45 -0.96
C ARG A 348 -12.93 34.62 -1.89
N ASP A 349 -13.78 33.61 -2.04
CA ASP A 349 -15.02 33.68 -2.82
C ASP A 349 -16.24 33.73 -1.86
N PRO A 350 -16.86 34.90 -1.62
CA PRO A 350 -18.04 35.05 -0.77
C PRO A 350 -19.35 34.62 -1.43
#